data_AF-A0A0N9Y7R4-F1
#
_entry.id   AF-A0A0N9Y7R4-F1
#
_cell.length_a   1.000
_cell.length_b   1.000
_cell.length_c   1.000
_cell.angle_alpha   90.00
_cell.angle_beta   90.00
_cell.angle_gamma   90.00
#
_symmetry.space_group_name_H-M   'P 1'
#
loop_
_entity.id
_entity.type
_entity.pdbx_description
1 polymer ?
#
loop_
_entity_poly.entity_id
_entity_poly.type
_entity_poly.pdbx_seq_one_letter_code
_entity_poly.pdbx_strand_id
1 'polypeptide(L)'
;MIRQLAISALAACLLAGCGLFGGGATRHDDRFARPDHPKNSPSGQYAATVDMGPNQNGVDTWVAVIRDNATGAEVFRDSYAYGNRHGVGITWLSSADQLWLLSNDVGTAHVDRKPDGTWIKTSIYPETVGDIPEEIKAVGG
;
A
#
# COMPACT_ATOMS: atom_id res chain seq x y z
N MET A 1 -33.62 -1.39 56.84
CA MET A 1 -32.85 -2.64 56.75
C MET A 1 -32.04 -2.61 55.46
N ILE A 2 -30.71 -2.75 55.62
CA ILE A 2 -29.69 -3.27 54.69
C ILE A 2 -29.55 -2.66 53.28
N ARG A 3 -28.40 -1.99 53.09
CA ARG A 3 -27.72 -1.63 51.83
C ARG A 3 -27.32 -2.88 51.03
N GLN A 4 -27.40 -2.83 49.70
CA GLN A 4 -26.55 -3.67 48.85
C GLN A 4 -25.92 -2.86 47.70
N LEU A 5 -24.60 -2.78 47.76
CA LEU A 5 -23.64 -2.43 46.72
C LEU A 5 -23.26 -3.70 45.95
N ALA A 6 -23.11 -3.59 44.63
CA ALA A 6 -22.22 -4.39 43.76
C ALA A 6 -22.25 -3.70 42.38
N ILE A 7 -21.25 -2.98 41.87
CA ILE A 7 -19.82 -3.25 41.56
C ILE A 7 -19.61 -4.51 40.70
N SER A 8 -18.97 -4.27 39.54
CA SER A 8 -18.27 -5.19 38.60
C SER A 8 -19.06 -5.48 37.30
N ALA A 9 -18.51 -5.44 36.09
CA ALA A 9 -17.11 -5.48 35.68
C ALA A 9 -16.88 -4.74 34.35
N LEU A 10 -15.69 -4.12 34.25
CA LEU A 10 -15.09 -3.58 33.04
C LEU A 10 -14.61 -4.77 32.18
N ALA A 11 -15.15 -4.97 30.98
CA ALA A 11 -14.63 -5.96 30.03
C ALA A 11 -13.68 -5.26 29.04
N ALA A 12 -12.38 -5.30 29.36
CA ALA A 12 -11.33 -4.89 28.44
C ALA A 12 -11.02 -6.04 27.47
N CYS A 13 -11.55 -5.98 26.25
CA CYS A 13 -11.15 -6.87 25.16
C CYS A 13 -9.82 -6.38 24.58
N LEU A 14 -8.70 -6.83 25.17
CA LEU A 14 -7.39 -6.80 24.54
C LEU A 14 -7.39 -7.85 23.42
N LEU A 15 -7.58 -7.42 22.17
CA LEU A 15 -7.34 -8.27 21.02
C LEU A 15 -5.82 -8.46 20.88
N ALA A 16 -5.34 -9.57 21.43
CA ALA A 16 -4.04 -10.14 21.17
C ALA A 16 -4.00 -10.63 19.70
N GLY A 17 -3.42 -9.82 18.82
CA GLY A 17 -3.06 -10.22 17.46
C GLY A 17 -1.63 -10.76 17.39
N CYS A 18 -1.35 -11.88 18.06
CA CYS A 18 -0.10 -12.62 17.84
C CYS A 18 -0.22 -13.44 16.55
N GLY A 19 0.19 -12.87 15.42
CA GLY A 19 0.40 -13.59 14.17
C GLY A 19 1.69 -14.40 14.20
N LEU A 20 1.63 -15.59 14.79
CA LEU A 20 2.65 -16.64 14.71
C LEU A 20 2.23 -17.64 13.62
N PHE A 21 3.14 -17.90 12.68
CA PHE A 21 3.16 -18.92 11.61
C PHE A 21 2.52 -18.56 10.25
N GLY A 22 3.40 -18.43 9.25
CA GLY A 22 3.09 -18.43 7.82
C GLY A 22 4.40 -18.36 7.04
N GLY A 23 4.82 -19.49 6.48
CA GLY A 23 6.19 -19.75 6.01
C GLY A 23 6.62 -18.93 4.79
N GLY A 24 7.92 -18.60 4.77
CA GLY A 24 8.84 -18.79 3.64
C GLY A 24 8.45 -18.34 2.22
N ALA A 25 7.39 -17.57 2.01
CA ALA A 25 7.32 -16.69 0.87
C ALA A 25 8.33 -15.57 1.15
N THR A 26 9.25 -15.35 0.22
CA THR A 26 10.27 -14.30 0.27
C THR A 26 9.71 -13.03 0.93
N ARG A 27 10.32 -12.53 2.01
CA ARG A 27 9.87 -11.31 2.72
C ARG A 27 9.61 -10.12 1.80
N HIS A 28 10.22 -10.12 0.61
CA HIS A 28 9.98 -9.16 -0.47
C HIS A 28 8.57 -9.24 -1.07
N ASP A 29 8.02 -10.43 -1.30
CA ASP A 29 6.74 -10.62 -1.99
C ASP A 29 5.56 -10.11 -1.17
N ASP A 30 5.64 -10.19 0.15
CA ASP A 30 4.60 -9.68 1.05
C ASP A 30 4.64 -8.14 1.18
N ARG A 31 5.62 -7.46 0.59
CA ARG A 31 5.65 -5.99 0.62
C ARG A 31 4.71 -5.38 -0.42
N PHE A 32 4.42 -6.09 -1.50
CA PHE A 32 3.73 -5.54 -2.66
C PHE A 32 2.21 -5.73 -2.60
N ALA A 33 1.49 -4.69 -3.01
CA ALA A 33 0.05 -4.76 -3.25
C ALA A 33 -0.25 -5.57 -4.52
N ARG A 34 -1.29 -6.39 -4.46
CA ARG A 34 -1.82 -7.19 -5.57
C ARG A 34 -3.35 -7.08 -5.59
N PRO A 35 -4.04 -7.49 -6.69
CA PRO A 35 -5.50 -7.35 -6.78
C PRO A 35 -6.30 -7.99 -5.64
N ASP A 36 -5.77 -9.07 -5.07
CA ASP A 36 -6.35 -9.82 -3.95
C ASP A 36 -5.61 -9.59 -2.61
N HIS A 37 -4.53 -8.81 -2.62
CA HIS A 37 -3.67 -8.59 -1.45
C HIS A 37 -3.35 -7.10 -1.28
N PRO A 38 -4.30 -6.30 -0.75
CA PRO A 38 -4.04 -4.91 -0.47
C PRO A 38 -2.97 -4.73 0.61
N LYS A 39 -2.30 -3.58 0.60
CA LYS A 39 -1.28 -3.22 1.59
C LYS A 39 -1.64 -1.93 2.30
N ASN A 40 -1.71 -1.99 3.62
CA ASN A 40 -1.92 -0.79 4.43
C ASN A 40 -0.68 0.10 4.41
N SER A 41 -0.92 1.41 4.39
CA SER A 41 0.12 2.41 4.57
C SER A 41 0.68 2.34 6.00
N PRO A 42 1.87 2.89 6.29
CA PRO A 42 2.45 2.87 7.63
C PRO A 42 1.56 3.50 8.70
N SER A 43 0.77 4.52 8.36
CA SER A 43 -0.19 5.10 9.31
C SER A 43 -1.42 4.22 9.56
N GLY A 44 -1.66 3.22 8.70
CA GLY A 44 -2.88 2.41 8.67
C GLY A 44 -4.11 3.14 8.15
N GLN A 45 -4.01 4.43 7.81
CA GLN A 45 -5.15 5.23 7.33
C GLN A 45 -5.54 4.92 5.90
N TYR A 46 -4.59 4.42 5.10
CA TYR A 46 -4.82 4.13 3.69
C TYR A 46 -4.46 2.70 3.35
N ALA A 47 -5.02 2.20 2.27
CA ALA A 47 -4.64 0.95 1.64
C ALA A 47 -4.29 1.18 0.17
N ALA A 48 -3.17 0.62 -0.25
CA ALA A 48 -2.82 0.44 -1.65
C ALA A 48 -3.50 -0.83 -2.14
N THR A 49 -4.21 -0.70 -3.25
CA THR A 49 -4.94 -1.76 -3.96
C THR A 49 -4.53 -1.74 -5.41
N VAL A 50 -4.79 -2.85 -6.11
CA VAL A 50 -4.54 -2.97 -7.54
C VAL A 50 -5.85 -3.34 -8.21
N ASP A 51 -6.35 -2.45 -9.05
CA ASP A 51 -7.52 -2.74 -9.87
C ASP A 51 -7.07 -3.28 -11.24
N MET A 52 -7.92 -4.11 -11.86
CA MET A 52 -7.71 -4.53 -13.24
C MET A 52 -7.93 -3.35 -14.18
N GLY A 53 -6.92 -3.02 -14.97
CA GLY A 53 -6.98 -2.05 -16.04
C GLY A 53 -7.51 -2.64 -17.36
N PRO A 54 -7.59 -1.82 -18.42
CA PRO A 54 -8.00 -2.29 -19.73
C PRO A 54 -7.00 -3.31 -20.30
N ASN A 55 -7.49 -4.30 -21.05
CA ASN A 55 -6.59 -5.16 -21.80
C ASN A 55 -5.86 -4.34 -22.88
N GLN A 56 -4.54 -4.39 -22.91
CA GLN A 56 -3.72 -3.67 -23.89
C GLN A 56 -2.91 -4.68 -24.70
N ASN A 57 -3.22 -4.85 -25.99
CA ASN A 57 -2.51 -5.78 -26.87
C ASN A 57 -2.44 -7.22 -26.32
N GLY A 58 -3.54 -7.72 -25.74
CA GLY A 58 -3.62 -9.05 -25.14
C GLY A 58 -3.00 -9.15 -23.74
N VAL A 59 -2.71 -8.01 -23.09
CA VAL A 59 -2.15 -7.94 -21.74
C VAL A 59 -3.17 -7.46 -20.75
N ASP A 60 -3.30 -8.20 -19.66
CA ASP A 60 -3.98 -7.69 -18.49
C ASP A 60 -3.11 -6.64 -17.81
N THR A 61 -3.67 -5.45 -17.67
CA THR A 61 -2.98 -4.34 -17.03
C THR A 61 -3.50 -4.12 -15.62
N TRP A 62 -2.68 -3.47 -14.80
CA TRP A 62 -2.95 -3.16 -13.42
C TRP A 62 -2.94 -1.65 -13.21
N VAL A 63 -3.91 -1.15 -12.44
CA VAL A 63 -4.00 0.26 -12.07
C VAL A 63 -3.83 0.37 -10.56
N ALA A 64 -2.82 1.13 -10.12
CA ALA A 64 -2.60 1.39 -8.71
C ALA A 64 -3.67 2.33 -8.16
N VAL A 65 -4.25 1.97 -7.01
CA VAL A 65 -5.32 2.73 -6.36
C VAL A 65 -5.02 2.85 -4.87
N ILE A 66 -5.20 4.06 -4.31
CA ILE A 66 -5.14 4.30 -2.87
C ILE A 66 -6.55 4.56 -2.37
N ARG A 67 -6.96 3.83 -1.33
CA ARG A 67 -8.23 4.01 -0.65
C ARG A 67 -8.02 4.46 0.79
N ASP A 68 -8.89 5.34 1.26
CA ASP A 68 -9.03 5.68 2.67
C ASP A 68 -9.70 4.52 3.41
N ASN A 69 -9.09 4.00 4.47
CA ASN A 69 -9.58 2.82 5.19
C ASN A 69 -10.82 3.13 6.05
N ALA A 70 -11.00 4.37 6.49
CA ALA A 70 -12.13 4.74 7.33
C ALA A 70 -13.43 4.83 6.52
N THR A 71 -13.34 5.27 5.27
CA THR A 71 -14.49 5.55 4.40
C THR A 71 -14.63 4.59 3.23
N GLY A 72 -13.55 3.90 2.86
CA GLY A 72 -13.45 3.12 1.62
C GLY A 72 -13.30 3.97 0.35
N ALA A 73 -13.24 5.30 0.49
CA ALA A 73 -13.19 6.22 -0.63
C ALA A 73 -11.85 6.10 -1.38
N GLU A 74 -11.93 6.12 -2.70
CA GLU A 74 -10.75 6.25 -3.55
C GLU A 74 -10.21 7.68 -3.45
N VAL A 75 -8.96 7.81 -3.01
CA VAL A 75 -8.27 9.10 -2.85
C VAL A 75 -7.20 9.32 -3.91
N PHE A 76 -6.79 8.24 -4.59
CA PHE A 76 -5.89 8.27 -5.73
C PHE A 76 -6.18 7.08 -6.64
N ARG A 77 -6.13 7.33 -7.95
CA ARG A 77 -6.04 6.30 -8.99
C ARG A 77 -5.00 6.74 -9.99
N ASP A 78 -4.09 5.83 -10.31
CA ASP A 78 -3.12 6.11 -11.34
C ASP A 78 -3.81 6.25 -12.70
N SER A 79 -3.42 7.27 -13.44
CA SER A 79 -3.84 7.45 -14.83
C SER A 79 -3.22 6.41 -15.77
N TYR A 80 -2.13 5.76 -15.35
CA TYR A 80 -1.43 4.75 -16.13
C TYR A 80 -1.84 3.33 -15.72
N ALA A 81 -2.01 2.46 -16.72
CA ALA A 81 -2.27 1.03 -16.52
C ALA A 81 -1.03 0.22 -16.90
N TYR A 82 -0.46 -0.48 -15.94
CA TYR A 82 0.81 -1.17 -16.07
C TYR A 82 0.63 -2.60 -16.58
N GLY A 83 1.40 -3.00 -17.58
CA GLY A 83 1.44 -4.41 -18.00
C GLY A 83 1.99 -5.29 -16.89
N ASN A 84 1.32 -6.41 -16.59
CA ASN A 84 1.78 -7.34 -15.55
C ASN A 84 2.88 -8.30 -16.02
N ARG A 85 3.25 -8.29 -17.31
CA ARG A 85 4.19 -9.25 -17.93
C ARG A 85 5.61 -9.16 -17.36
N HIS A 86 6.09 -7.95 -17.13
CA HIS A 86 7.48 -7.67 -16.75
C HIS A 86 7.64 -7.25 -15.29
N GLY A 87 6.59 -7.49 -14.49
CA GLY A 87 6.55 -7.18 -13.06
C GLY A 87 6.25 -5.71 -12.79
N VAL A 88 5.32 -5.50 -11.84
CA VAL A 88 5.00 -4.18 -11.30
C VAL A 88 5.02 -4.30 -9.78
N GLY A 89 5.93 -3.56 -9.14
CA GLY A 89 5.99 -3.43 -7.70
C GLY A 89 5.17 -2.23 -7.24
N ILE A 90 4.13 -2.44 -6.44
CA ILE A 90 3.34 -1.38 -5.81
C ILE A 90 3.52 -1.52 -4.31
N THR A 91 4.23 -0.60 -3.65
CA THR A 91 4.57 -0.74 -2.23
C THR A 91 4.61 0.61 -1.53
N TRP A 92 4.25 0.65 -0.26
CA TRP A 92 4.52 1.82 0.58
C TRP A 92 6.00 1.95 0.90
N LEU A 93 6.45 3.19 1.14
CA LEU A 93 7.61 3.48 1.96
C LEU A 93 7.30 3.08 3.41
N SER A 94 8.25 2.52 4.15
CA SER A 94 8.00 2.02 5.51
C SER A 94 7.84 3.15 6.54
N SER A 95 8.39 4.32 6.27
CA SER A 95 8.43 5.45 7.19
C SER A 95 7.37 6.53 6.93
N ALA A 96 6.64 6.45 5.81
CA ALA A 96 5.65 7.45 5.43
C ALA A 96 4.55 6.88 4.54
N ASP A 97 3.40 7.53 4.52
CA ASP A 97 2.31 7.26 3.57
C ASP A 97 2.67 7.79 2.16
N GLN A 98 3.77 7.28 1.61
CA GLN A 98 4.26 7.54 0.26
C GLN A 98 4.28 6.21 -0.49
N LEU A 99 3.52 6.12 -1.57
CA LEU A 99 3.44 4.90 -2.38
C LEU A 99 4.53 4.91 -3.45
N TRP A 100 5.18 3.79 -3.70
CA TRP A 100 6.16 3.60 -4.76
C TRP A 100 5.63 2.63 -5.81
N LEU A 101 5.82 3.00 -7.07
CA LEU A 101 5.40 2.28 -8.27
C LEU A 101 6.66 1.94 -9.06
N LEU A 102 7.00 0.66 -9.12
CA LEU A 102 8.24 0.13 -9.69
C LEU A 102 7.87 -0.68 -10.93
N SER A 103 8.11 -0.14 -12.12
CA SER A 103 7.82 -0.81 -13.38
C SER A 103 9.04 -0.85 -14.27
N ASN A 104 9.38 -2.03 -14.78
CA ASN A 104 10.47 -2.21 -15.74
C ASN A 104 10.14 -1.62 -17.12
N ASP A 105 8.86 -1.50 -17.45
CA ASP A 105 8.42 -1.00 -18.76
C ASP A 105 8.22 0.52 -18.77
N VAL A 106 7.82 1.09 -17.64
CA VAL A 106 7.40 2.50 -17.54
C VAL A 106 8.39 3.35 -16.75
N GLY A 107 9.13 2.72 -15.83
CA GLY A 107 10.00 3.38 -14.87
C GLY A 107 9.42 3.45 -13.47
N THR A 108 10.19 4.10 -12.59
CA THR A 108 9.87 4.26 -11.17
C THR A 108 9.16 5.58 -10.92
N ALA A 109 8.17 5.57 -10.03
CA ALA A 109 7.50 6.78 -9.55
C ALA A 109 7.12 6.63 -8.08
N HIS A 110 6.87 7.74 -7.40
CA HIS A 110 6.23 7.75 -6.09
C HIS A 110 4.97 8.62 -6.08
N VAL A 111 4.06 8.34 -5.16
CA VAL A 111 2.81 9.07 -4.95
C VAL A 111 2.80 9.62 -3.53
N ASP A 112 2.74 10.95 -3.42
CA ASP A 112 2.72 11.65 -2.14
C ASP A 112 1.37 12.27 -1.87
N ARG A 113 0.95 12.24 -0.61
CA ARG A 113 -0.13 13.09 -0.13
C ARG A 113 0.37 14.51 0.12
N LYS A 114 -0.30 15.50 -0.44
CA LYS A 114 -0.06 16.93 -0.20
C LYS A 114 -0.85 17.43 1.02
N PRO A 115 -0.47 18.59 1.60
CA PRO A 115 -1.16 19.13 2.78
C PRO A 115 -2.65 19.40 2.59
N ASP A 116 -3.09 19.63 1.35
CA ASP A 116 -4.49 19.82 0.98
C ASP A 116 -5.28 18.50 0.86
N GLY A 117 -4.63 17.36 1.10
CA GLY A 117 -5.22 16.04 1.05
C GLY A 117 -5.20 15.38 -0.33
N THR A 118 -4.75 16.07 -1.37
CA THR A 118 -4.59 15.50 -2.71
C THR A 118 -3.39 14.57 -2.78
N TRP A 119 -3.41 13.62 -3.72
CA TRP A 119 -2.32 12.69 -3.97
C TRP A 119 -1.70 12.97 -5.34
N ILE A 120 -0.38 13.13 -5.39
CA ILE A 120 0.34 13.48 -6.60
C ILE A 120 1.40 12.43 -6.89
N LYS A 121 1.39 11.92 -8.12
CA LYS A 121 2.41 11.03 -8.66
C LYS A 121 3.56 11.84 -9.25
N THR A 122 4.78 11.47 -8.88
CA THR A 122 6.04 12.04 -9.36
C THR A 122 6.89 10.92 -9.95
N SER A 123 7.21 11.02 -11.24
CA SER A 123 8.12 10.08 -11.90
C SER A 123 9.58 10.35 -11.52
N ILE A 124 10.37 9.29 -11.39
CA ILE A 124 11.81 9.37 -11.23
C ILE A 124 12.47 9.39 -12.61
N TYR A 125 13.40 10.31 -12.77
CA TYR A 125 14.22 10.51 -13.95
C TYR A 125 15.70 10.27 -13.62
N PRO A 126 16.60 10.11 -14.61
CA PRO A 126 18.02 9.86 -14.35
C PRO A 126 18.66 10.87 -13.38
N GLU A 127 18.26 12.13 -13.44
CA GLU A 127 18.72 13.21 -12.56
C GLU A 127 18.17 13.14 -11.13
N THR A 128 17.07 12.42 -10.90
CA THR A 128 16.40 12.26 -9.59
C THR A 128 16.50 10.84 -9.05
N VAL A 129 17.29 9.96 -9.67
CA VAL A 129 17.49 8.58 -9.19
C VAL A 129 18.08 8.52 -7.77
N GLY A 130 18.80 9.58 -7.36
CA GLY A 130 19.31 9.76 -6.00
C GLY A 130 18.22 9.87 -4.94
N ASP A 131 17.01 10.27 -5.34
CA ASP A 131 15.87 10.50 -4.44
C ASP A 131 15.16 9.19 -4.07
N ILE A 132 15.46 8.08 -4.76
CA ILE A 132 14.91 6.76 -4.41
C ILE A 132 15.48 6.32 -3.06
N PRO A 133 14.65 6.06 -2.04
CA PRO A 133 15.12 5.58 -0.75
C PRO A 133 15.78 4.20 -0.87
N GLU A 134 16.81 3.94 -0.07
CA GLU A 134 17.57 2.67 -0.12
C GLU A 134 16.68 1.43 0.05
N GLU A 135 15.65 1.51 0.89
CA GLU A 135 14.72 0.39 1.04
C GLU A 135 13.88 0.12 -0.22
N ILE A 136 13.64 1.14 -1.05
CA ILE A 136 12.95 0.99 -2.31
C ILE A 136 13.91 0.45 -3.37
N LYS A 137 15.17 0.93 -3.40
CA LYS A 137 16.22 0.36 -4.25
C LYS A 137 16.46 -1.12 -3.96
N ALA A 138 16.35 -1.54 -2.70
CA ALA A 138 16.54 -2.93 -2.31
C ALA A 138 15.42 -3.87 -2.79
N VAL A 139 14.25 -3.33 -3.17
CA VAL A 139 13.09 -4.11 -3.65
C VAL A 139 12.78 -3.88 -5.14
N GLY A 140 13.23 -2.77 -5.71
CA GLY A 140 13.22 -2.50 -7.14
C GLY A 140 14.47 -3.09 -7.79
N GLY A 141 14.31 -4.18 -8.53
CA GLY A 141 15.38 -4.81 -9.30
C GLY A 141 15.75 -4.02 -10.54
#